data_AF-A0A2W5ZE01-F1
#
_entry.id   AF-A0A2W5ZE01-F1
#
_cell.length_a   1.000
_cell.length_b   1.000
_cell.length_c   1.000
_cell.angle_alpha   90.00
_cell.angle_beta   90.00
_cell.angle_gamma   90.00
#
_symmetry.space_group_name_H-M   'P 1'
#
loop_
_entity.id
_entity.type
_entity.pdbx_description
1 polymer ?
#
loop_
_entity_poly.entity_id
_entity_poly.type
_entity_poly.pdbx_seq_one_letter_code
_entity_poly.pdbx_strand_id
1 'polypeptide(L)'
;SLNFPVDESWTRYNGLQQLTYFITVFIAAPVSIATGLMQSPAISNKSGWLGKVLNRQAARSIHFVSFSWFVLFILAHGIMVFVTGLRQNTNHMFAGVENASWAGFLPFVLAMLVVGLAWWGVSPFTLRHARLVQKTGEFMVGWIKGLSEWWDPNSQLTEKDISPHFWPNGTMPNSAEFDALVAEQFDHYRLRVGGLVEAPREFSFSDLKALPKQEQITTHFCIQGWSGVAKWGGVPMRDILDIVKPTSEARYAVFYSFADGGDGGGYYDVHEIHNMRHRLTILAYEMNGAPVSVLHGAPLRLRCENELGFKMVKWIAAIEFVHDFADLGAGQGGYNEDHEFYGYRMPI
;
A
#
# COMPACT_ATOMS: atom_id res chain seq x y z
N SER A 1 7.44 -41.45 -27.76
CA SER A 1 7.33 -40.50 -28.89
C SER A 1 6.46 -39.34 -28.44
N LEU A 2 6.76 -38.11 -28.88
CA LEU A 2 5.90 -36.93 -28.68
C LEU A 2 4.83 -36.86 -29.79
N ASN A 3 4.20 -37.98 -30.11
CA ASN A 3 3.16 -38.02 -31.12
C ASN A 3 1.85 -37.57 -30.48
N PHE A 4 1.63 -36.26 -30.47
CA PHE A 4 0.34 -35.68 -30.09
C PHE A 4 -0.74 -36.12 -31.11
N PRO A 5 -2.00 -36.27 -30.67
CA PRO A 5 -3.11 -36.53 -31.59
C PRO A 5 -3.20 -35.42 -32.65
N VAL A 6 -3.73 -35.75 -33.83
CA VAL A 6 -3.91 -34.80 -34.93
C VAL A 6 -4.82 -33.67 -34.45
N ASP A 7 -4.29 -32.44 -34.44
CA ASP A 7 -4.96 -31.28 -33.85
C ASP A 7 -5.96 -30.67 -34.84
N GLU A 8 -7.24 -30.99 -34.66
CA GLU A 8 -8.38 -30.41 -35.41
C GLU A 8 -8.75 -29.04 -34.80
N SER A 9 -7.76 -28.13 -34.73
CA SER A 9 -7.82 -26.88 -33.95
C SER A 9 -8.98 -25.94 -34.29
N TRP A 10 -9.62 -26.12 -35.46
CA TRP A 10 -10.74 -25.32 -35.93
C TRP A 10 -12.11 -25.90 -35.58
N THR A 11 -12.21 -27.19 -35.23
CA THR A 11 -13.50 -27.86 -35.02
C THR A 11 -13.65 -28.51 -33.65
N ARG A 12 -12.57 -28.97 -32.98
CA ARG A 12 -12.67 -29.65 -31.67
C ARG A 12 -11.43 -29.48 -30.79
N TYR A 13 -11.62 -28.91 -29.61
CA TYR A 13 -10.68 -29.05 -28.50
C TYR A 13 -10.79 -30.44 -27.88
N ASN A 14 -9.66 -31.05 -27.51
CA ASN A 14 -9.67 -32.26 -26.69
C ASN A 14 -10.11 -31.96 -25.25
N GLY A 15 -10.50 -32.99 -24.49
CA GLY A 15 -11.03 -32.81 -23.13
C GLY A 15 -10.06 -32.08 -22.16
N LEU A 16 -8.76 -32.28 -22.32
CA LEU A 16 -7.75 -31.60 -21.50
C LEU A 16 -7.68 -30.11 -21.84
N GLN A 17 -7.70 -29.75 -23.13
CA GLN A 17 -7.73 -28.35 -23.58
C GLN A 17 -9.01 -27.65 -23.10
N GLN A 18 -10.18 -28.28 -23.26
CA GLN A 18 -11.46 -27.73 -22.79
C GLN A 18 -11.44 -27.45 -21.29
N LEU A 19 -10.99 -28.41 -20.49
CA LEU A 19 -10.88 -28.25 -19.04
C LEU A 19 -9.88 -27.15 -18.66
N THR A 20 -8.72 -27.10 -19.34
CA THR A 20 -7.68 -26.10 -19.06
C THR A 20 -8.15 -24.69 -19.37
N TYR A 21 -8.80 -24.47 -20.53
CA TYR A 21 -9.38 -23.17 -20.86
C TYR A 21 -10.54 -22.81 -19.93
N PHE A 22 -11.38 -23.79 -19.55
CA PHE A 22 -12.46 -23.57 -18.60
C PHE A 22 -11.92 -23.08 -17.24
N ILE A 23 -10.91 -23.78 -16.70
CA ILE A 23 -10.25 -23.37 -15.46
C ILE A 23 -9.66 -21.97 -15.61
N THR A 24 -8.93 -21.70 -16.70
CA THR A 24 -8.24 -20.42 -16.88
C THR A 24 -9.22 -19.24 -16.97
N VAL A 25 -10.29 -19.38 -17.75
CA VAL A 25 -11.23 -18.29 -18.04
C VAL A 25 -12.31 -18.15 -16.97
N PHE A 26 -12.90 -19.25 -16.51
CA PHE A 26 -14.07 -19.22 -15.64
C PHE A 26 -13.77 -19.45 -14.15
N ILE A 27 -12.55 -19.89 -13.83
CA ILE A 27 -12.13 -20.08 -12.43
C ILE A 27 -10.99 -19.12 -12.09
N ALA A 28 -9.81 -19.28 -12.70
CA ALA A 28 -8.59 -18.55 -12.33
C ALA A 28 -8.76 -17.03 -12.51
N ALA A 29 -9.34 -16.57 -13.62
CA ALA A 29 -9.57 -15.15 -13.87
C ALA A 29 -10.55 -14.50 -12.86
N PRO A 30 -11.79 -15.01 -12.65
CA PRO A 30 -12.68 -14.49 -11.62
C PRO A 30 -12.09 -14.55 -10.20
N VAL A 31 -11.40 -15.65 -9.87
CA VAL A 31 -10.71 -15.79 -8.58
C VAL A 31 -9.62 -14.74 -8.42
N SER A 32 -8.82 -14.47 -9.46
CA SER A 32 -7.78 -13.44 -9.43
C SER A 32 -8.37 -12.05 -9.21
N ILE A 33 -9.45 -11.72 -9.91
CA ILE A 33 -10.17 -10.43 -9.75
C ILE A 33 -10.71 -10.30 -8.32
N ALA A 34 -11.46 -11.29 -7.84
CA ALA A 34 -12.06 -11.25 -6.51
C ALA A 34 -11.00 -11.16 -5.41
N THR A 35 -9.96 -12.00 -5.49
CA THR A 35 -8.88 -11.99 -4.49
C THR A 35 -8.02 -10.74 -4.55
N GLY A 36 -7.81 -10.16 -5.74
CA GLY A 36 -7.11 -8.88 -5.90
C GLY A 36 -7.89 -7.73 -5.25
N LEU A 37 -9.21 -7.67 -5.43
CA LEU A 37 -10.05 -6.70 -4.73
C LEU A 37 -10.03 -6.91 -3.20
N MET A 38 -10.05 -8.16 -2.75
CA MET A 38 -9.98 -8.50 -1.31
C MET A 38 -8.63 -8.19 -0.65
N GLN A 39 -7.58 -7.93 -1.44
CA GLN A 39 -6.31 -7.41 -0.93
C GLN A 39 -6.36 -5.91 -0.64
N SER A 40 -7.42 -5.19 -0.98
CA SER A 40 -7.65 -3.79 -0.54
C SER A 40 -8.17 -3.77 0.91
N PRO A 41 -7.66 -2.89 1.79
CA PRO A 41 -8.15 -2.83 3.17
C PRO A 41 -9.61 -2.39 3.20
N ALA A 42 -9.96 -1.38 2.42
CA ALA A 42 -11.30 -0.78 2.32
C ALA A 42 -12.35 -1.84 1.97
N ILE A 43 -12.05 -2.63 0.93
CA ILE A 43 -12.96 -3.68 0.45
C ILE A 43 -13.04 -4.82 1.47
N SER A 44 -11.91 -5.28 2.00
CA SER A 44 -11.87 -6.38 2.98
C SER A 44 -12.64 -6.02 4.26
N ASN A 45 -12.45 -4.80 4.77
CA ASN A 45 -13.12 -4.31 5.98
C ASN A 45 -14.64 -4.15 5.79
N LYS A 46 -15.07 -3.71 4.60
CA LYS A 46 -16.50 -3.54 4.28
C LYS A 46 -17.24 -4.86 4.02
N SER A 47 -16.53 -5.90 3.58
CA SER A 47 -17.13 -7.17 3.13
C SER A 47 -17.59 -8.09 4.27
N GLY A 48 -17.51 -7.63 5.53
CA GLY A 48 -18.09 -8.31 6.69
C GLY A 48 -17.61 -9.75 6.86
N TRP A 49 -18.54 -10.71 6.82
CA TRP A 49 -18.22 -12.14 6.95
C TRP A 49 -17.26 -12.65 5.86
N LEU A 50 -17.40 -12.15 4.63
CA LEU A 50 -16.52 -12.57 3.52
C LEU A 50 -15.07 -12.15 3.79
N GLY A 51 -14.86 -10.96 4.36
CA GLY A 51 -13.54 -10.47 4.78
C GLY A 51 -12.94 -11.25 5.95
N LYS A 52 -13.78 -11.88 6.79
CA LYS A 52 -13.30 -12.76 7.87
C LYS A 52 -12.84 -14.12 7.34
N VAL A 53 -13.57 -14.71 6.39
CA VAL A 53 -13.23 -16.02 5.80
C VAL A 53 -12.09 -15.90 4.78
N LEU A 54 -12.20 -14.96 3.85
CA LEU A 54 -11.13 -14.56 2.95
C LEU A 54 -10.36 -13.40 3.56
N ASN A 55 -9.72 -13.65 4.70
CA ASN A 55 -8.81 -12.66 5.27
C ASN A 55 -7.72 -12.30 4.23
N ARG A 56 -7.11 -11.13 4.36
CA ARG A 56 -6.12 -10.62 3.39
C ARG A 56 -5.00 -11.61 3.09
N GLN A 57 -4.56 -12.37 4.09
CA GLN A 57 -3.52 -13.39 3.89
C GLN A 57 -4.02 -14.53 3.00
N ALA A 58 -5.21 -15.06 3.26
CA ALA A 58 -5.84 -16.09 2.44
C ALA A 58 -6.10 -15.58 1.02
N ALA A 59 -6.62 -14.36 0.87
CA ALA A 59 -6.79 -13.72 -0.43
C ALA A 59 -5.47 -13.64 -1.19
N ARG A 60 -4.37 -13.25 -0.54
CA ARG A 60 -3.04 -13.24 -1.15
C ARG A 60 -2.53 -14.61 -1.55
N SER A 61 -2.68 -15.62 -0.70
CA SER A 61 -2.27 -16.98 -1.05
C SER A 61 -3.04 -17.49 -2.27
N ILE A 62 -4.36 -17.33 -2.31
CA ILE A 62 -5.19 -17.75 -3.44
C ILE A 62 -4.85 -16.95 -4.70
N HIS A 63 -4.63 -15.64 -4.57
CA HIS A 63 -4.21 -14.80 -5.68
C HIS A 63 -2.86 -15.25 -6.26
N PHE A 64 -1.88 -15.58 -5.41
CA PHE A 64 -0.58 -16.09 -5.83
C PHE A 64 -0.66 -17.45 -6.53
N VAL A 65 -1.54 -18.34 -6.07
CA VAL A 65 -1.81 -19.61 -6.75
C VAL A 65 -2.42 -19.36 -8.13
N SER A 66 -3.39 -18.45 -8.24
CA SER A 66 -3.97 -18.06 -9.53
C SER A 66 -2.93 -17.43 -10.47
N PHE A 67 -2.07 -16.54 -9.97
CA PHE A 67 -0.94 -15.99 -10.72
C PHE A 67 -0.01 -17.10 -11.24
N SER A 68 0.36 -18.05 -10.37
CA SER A 68 1.22 -19.17 -10.73
C SER A 68 0.59 -20.05 -11.82
N TRP A 69 -0.73 -20.27 -11.74
CA TRP A 69 -1.49 -20.93 -12.80
C TRP A 69 -1.40 -20.18 -14.12
N PHE A 70 -1.61 -18.85 -14.14
CA PHE A 70 -1.48 -18.06 -15.37
C PHE A 70 -0.08 -18.12 -15.97
N VAL A 71 0.97 -18.01 -15.16
CA VAL A 71 2.36 -18.12 -15.64
C VAL A 71 2.59 -19.49 -16.27
N LEU A 72 2.20 -20.57 -15.57
CA LEU A 72 2.34 -21.93 -16.09
C LEU A 72 1.55 -22.13 -17.39
N PHE A 73 0.30 -21.66 -17.41
CA PHE A 73 -0.57 -21.74 -18.57
C PHE A 73 0.02 -20.99 -19.77
N ILE A 74 0.47 -19.75 -19.60
CA ILE A 74 1.06 -18.93 -20.67
C ILE A 74 2.32 -19.60 -21.22
N LEU A 75 3.20 -20.11 -20.34
CA LEU A 75 4.42 -20.79 -20.76
C LEU A 75 4.10 -22.08 -21.52
N ALA A 76 3.26 -22.95 -20.96
CA ALA A 76 2.90 -24.22 -21.58
C ALA A 76 2.15 -24.00 -22.91
N HIS A 77 1.16 -23.11 -22.92
CA HIS A 77 0.39 -22.76 -24.11
C HIS A 77 1.28 -22.12 -25.19
N GLY A 78 2.14 -21.18 -24.80
CA GLY A 78 3.12 -20.57 -25.70
C GLY A 78 4.07 -21.60 -26.29
N ILE A 79 4.63 -22.50 -25.49
CA ILE A 79 5.52 -23.58 -25.97
C ILE A 79 4.79 -24.51 -26.95
N MET A 80 3.53 -24.86 -26.68
CA MET A 80 2.75 -25.71 -27.57
C MET A 80 2.65 -25.10 -28.98
N VAL A 81 2.50 -23.78 -29.12
CA VAL A 81 2.49 -23.10 -30.42
C VAL A 81 3.74 -23.44 -31.25
N PHE A 82 4.91 -23.54 -30.61
CA PHE A 82 6.16 -23.89 -31.28
C PHE A 82 6.27 -25.38 -31.58
N VAL A 83 5.88 -26.24 -30.62
CA VAL A 83 6.06 -27.70 -30.69
C VAL A 83 5.05 -28.38 -31.62
N THR A 84 3.80 -27.89 -31.69
CA THR A 84 2.74 -28.53 -32.50
C THR A 84 2.70 -28.05 -33.95
N GLY A 85 3.56 -27.10 -34.33
CA GLY A 85 3.68 -26.63 -35.71
C GLY A 85 3.72 -25.12 -35.82
N LEU A 86 4.87 -24.51 -35.51
CA LEU A 86 5.07 -23.06 -35.51
C LEU A 86 4.50 -22.33 -36.74
N ARG A 87 4.77 -22.84 -37.95
CA ARG A 87 4.32 -22.20 -39.21
C ARG A 87 2.80 -22.20 -39.37
N GLN A 88 2.18 -23.34 -39.10
CA GLN A 88 0.73 -23.49 -39.26
C GLN A 88 -0.01 -22.69 -38.18
N ASN A 89 0.44 -22.78 -36.93
CA ASN A 89 -0.13 -22.01 -35.83
C ASN A 89 0.01 -20.49 -36.02
N THR A 90 1.18 -20.01 -36.45
CA THR A 90 1.36 -18.57 -36.74
C THR A 90 0.54 -18.10 -37.94
N ASN A 91 0.35 -18.93 -38.96
CA ASN A 91 -0.57 -18.62 -40.06
C ASN A 91 -2.02 -18.49 -39.58
N HIS A 92 -2.47 -19.36 -38.68
CA HIS A 92 -3.81 -19.27 -38.10
C HIS A 92 -3.99 -17.96 -37.32
N MET A 93 -3.02 -17.58 -36.49
CA MET A 93 -3.12 -16.42 -35.61
C MET A 93 -2.88 -15.06 -36.30
N PHE A 94 -1.91 -14.99 -37.23
CA PHE A 94 -1.43 -13.71 -37.78
C PHE A 94 -1.79 -13.48 -39.25
N ALA A 95 -2.12 -14.53 -40.01
CA ALA A 95 -2.48 -14.42 -41.43
C ALA A 95 -3.90 -14.90 -41.75
N GLY A 96 -4.57 -15.62 -40.85
CA GLY A 96 -5.91 -16.16 -41.05
C GLY A 96 -5.99 -17.22 -42.17
N VAL A 97 -4.90 -17.94 -42.44
CA VAL A 97 -4.83 -18.95 -43.51
C VAL A 97 -4.43 -20.31 -42.97
N GLU A 98 -5.04 -21.38 -43.50
CA GLU A 98 -4.77 -22.77 -43.10
C GLU A 98 -3.83 -23.45 -44.11
N ASN A 99 -2.54 -23.09 -44.06
CA ASN A 99 -1.50 -23.73 -44.87
C ASN A 99 -0.13 -23.68 -44.18
N ALA A 100 0.88 -24.33 -44.76
CA ALA A 100 2.24 -24.38 -44.23
C ALA A 100 3.17 -23.27 -44.79
N SER A 101 2.60 -22.19 -45.34
CA SER A 101 3.38 -21.04 -45.83
C SER A 101 4.02 -20.26 -44.67
N TRP A 102 4.79 -19.23 -44.99
CA TRP A 102 5.42 -18.33 -44.00
C TRP A 102 4.65 -17.01 -43.80
N ALA A 103 3.45 -16.91 -44.37
CA ALA A 103 2.70 -15.65 -44.45
C ALA A 103 2.42 -15.01 -43.08
N GLY A 104 2.11 -15.79 -42.05
CA GLY A 104 1.86 -15.35 -40.67
C GLY A 104 3.10 -15.30 -39.79
N PHE A 105 4.16 -16.04 -40.13
CA PHE A 105 5.39 -16.04 -39.34
C PHE A 105 6.12 -14.69 -39.38
N LEU A 106 6.19 -14.04 -40.55
CA LEU A 106 6.85 -12.74 -40.67
C LEU A 106 6.12 -11.65 -39.86
N PRO A 107 4.78 -11.48 -39.95
CA PRO A 107 4.02 -10.60 -39.05
C PRO A 107 4.21 -10.92 -37.57
N PHE A 108 4.26 -12.21 -37.21
CA PHE A 108 4.56 -12.62 -35.84
C PHE A 108 5.93 -12.11 -35.38
N VAL A 109 6.99 -12.33 -36.15
CA VAL A 109 8.35 -11.86 -35.83
C VAL A 109 8.37 -10.34 -35.72
N LEU A 110 7.73 -9.63 -36.66
CA LEU A 110 7.64 -8.16 -36.61
C LEU A 110 6.91 -7.68 -35.35
N ALA A 111 5.79 -8.30 -34.98
CA ALA A 111 5.06 -7.96 -33.75
C ALA A 111 5.92 -8.21 -32.50
N MET A 112 6.62 -9.35 -32.44
CA MET A 112 7.52 -9.66 -31.32
C MET A 112 8.71 -8.70 -31.25
N LEU A 113 9.27 -8.31 -32.40
CA LEU A 113 10.32 -7.29 -32.45
C LEU A 113 9.82 -5.93 -31.96
N VAL A 114 8.61 -5.50 -32.36
CA VAL A 114 8.02 -4.25 -31.87
C VAL A 114 7.84 -4.30 -30.36
N VAL A 115 7.27 -5.37 -29.81
CA VAL A 115 7.10 -5.52 -28.35
C VAL A 115 8.46 -5.54 -27.64
N GLY A 116 9.43 -6.30 -28.14
CA GLY A 116 10.77 -6.39 -27.55
C GLY A 116 11.53 -5.07 -27.58
N LEU A 117 11.50 -4.36 -28.72
CA LEU A 117 12.11 -3.03 -28.88
C LEU A 117 11.40 -1.98 -28.03
N ALA A 118 10.07 -2.02 -27.94
CA ALA A 118 9.31 -1.14 -27.07
C ALA A 118 9.67 -1.39 -25.60
N TRP A 119 9.71 -2.64 -25.16
CA TRP A 119 10.12 -2.98 -23.79
C TRP A 119 11.56 -2.52 -23.50
N TRP A 120 12.49 -2.77 -24.43
CA TRP A 120 13.89 -2.36 -24.31
C TRP A 120 14.06 -0.84 -24.28
N GLY A 121 13.32 -0.08 -25.09
CA GLY A 121 13.39 1.37 -25.14
C GLY A 121 12.65 2.07 -23.99
N VAL A 122 11.48 1.56 -23.60
CA VAL A 122 10.62 2.15 -22.58
C VAL A 122 11.12 1.86 -21.17
N SER A 123 11.67 0.66 -20.89
CA SER A 123 12.15 0.30 -19.55
C SER A 123 13.18 1.28 -18.94
N PRO A 124 14.28 1.64 -19.62
CA PRO A 124 15.22 2.62 -19.06
C PRO A 124 14.59 4.01 -18.95
N PHE A 125 13.65 4.36 -19.84
CA PHE A 125 12.94 5.64 -19.77
C PHE A 125 12.06 5.71 -18.52
N THR A 126 11.24 4.69 -18.25
CA THR A 126 10.33 4.67 -17.10
C THR A 126 11.08 4.60 -15.78
N LEU A 127 12.22 3.89 -15.72
CA LEU A 127 13.07 3.85 -14.53
C LEU A 127 13.73 5.21 -14.25
N ARG A 128 14.23 5.91 -15.27
CA ARG A 128 14.85 7.24 -15.10
C ARG A 128 13.83 8.34 -14.80
N HIS A 129 12.60 8.20 -15.25
CA HIS A 129 11.54 9.19 -15.10
C HIS A 129 10.41 8.67 -14.20
N ALA A 130 10.76 7.97 -13.12
CA ALA A 130 9.79 7.35 -12.21
C ALA A 130 8.72 8.36 -11.71
N ARG A 131 9.11 9.60 -11.42
CA ARG A 131 8.17 10.67 -11.02
C ARG A 131 7.16 11.03 -12.12
N LEU A 132 7.58 11.04 -13.38
CA LEU A 132 6.67 11.28 -14.51
C LEU A 132 5.69 10.12 -14.66
N VAL A 133 6.18 8.88 -14.53
CA VAL A 133 5.34 7.68 -14.57
C VAL A 133 4.30 7.73 -13.44
N GLN A 134 4.73 8.07 -12.22
CA GLN A 134 3.86 8.22 -11.07
C GLN A 134 2.76 9.27 -11.31
N LYS A 135 3.13 10.49 -11.73
CA LYS A 135 2.17 11.57 -12.00
C LYS A 135 1.20 11.22 -13.13
N THR A 136 1.69 10.52 -14.17
CA THR A 136 0.86 10.05 -15.27
C THR A 136 -0.12 8.99 -14.78
N GLY A 137 0.34 8.05 -13.95
CA GLY A 137 -0.51 7.04 -13.32
C GLY A 137 -1.61 7.67 -12.46
N GLU A 138 -1.24 8.62 -11.60
CA GLU A 138 -2.20 9.35 -10.77
C GLU A 138 -3.23 10.11 -11.62
N PHE A 139 -2.80 10.74 -12.71
CA PHE A 139 -3.72 11.39 -13.64
C PHE A 139 -4.71 10.39 -14.29
N MET A 140 -4.21 9.22 -14.72
CA MET A 140 -5.01 8.23 -15.43
C MET A 140 -6.03 7.49 -14.54
N VAL A 141 -5.61 7.11 -13.33
CA VAL A 141 -6.41 6.23 -12.44
C VAL A 141 -6.67 6.80 -11.05
N GLY A 142 -6.09 7.94 -10.68
CA GLY A 142 -6.27 8.55 -9.37
C GLY A 142 -7.73 8.89 -9.05
N TRP A 143 -8.52 9.28 -10.05
CA TRP A 143 -9.97 9.50 -9.87
C TRP A 143 -10.73 8.22 -9.46
N ILE A 144 -10.30 7.04 -9.94
CA ILE A 144 -10.86 5.74 -9.53
C ILE A 144 -10.48 5.45 -8.08
N LYS A 145 -9.22 5.73 -7.71
CA LYS A 145 -8.75 5.60 -6.32
C LYS A 145 -9.52 6.54 -5.39
N GLY A 146 -9.78 7.78 -5.81
CA GLY A 146 -10.59 8.75 -5.06
C GLY A 146 -12.01 8.28 -4.77
N LEU A 147 -12.61 7.42 -5.61
CA LEU A 147 -13.92 6.81 -5.30
C LEU A 147 -13.85 5.84 -4.12
N SER A 148 -12.69 5.20 -3.89
CA SER A 148 -12.48 4.31 -2.74
C SER A 148 -12.21 5.08 -1.43
N GLU A 149 -11.75 6.33 -1.52
CA GLU A 149 -11.48 7.22 -0.37
C GLU A 149 -12.74 7.65 0.38
N TRP A 150 -13.93 7.50 -0.22
CA TRP A 150 -15.20 7.87 0.41
C TRP A 150 -15.63 6.93 1.55
N TRP A 151 -14.97 5.79 1.74
CA TRP A 151 -15.33 4.85 2.80
C TRP A 151 -14.61 5.22 4.08
N ASP A 152 -15.36 5.76 5.05
CA ASP A 152 -14.85 6.07 6.38
C ASP A 152 -14.60 4.79 7.19
N PRO A 153 -13.34 4.45 7.51
CA PRO A 153 -13.04 3.22 8.22
C PRO A 153 -13.43 3.38 9.69
N ASN A 154 -14.50 2.67 10.05
CA ASN A 154 -15.08 2.73 11.39
C ASN A 154 -14.85 1.45 12.21
N SER A 155 -14.00 0.54 11.73
CA SER A 155 -13.81 -0.77 12.33
C SER A 155 -13.16 -0.66 13.71
N GLN A 156 -13.85 -1.18 14.73
CA GLN A 156 -13.28 -1.46 16.03
C GLN A 156 -13.40 -2.96 16.30
N LEU A 157 -12.27 -3.54 16.68
CA LEU A 157 -12.14 -4.96 16.96
C LEU A 157 -12.23 -5.21 18.47
N THR A 158 -12.17 -6.49 18.83
CA THR A 158 -12.19 -6.92 20.24
C THR A 158 -10.82 -7.41 20.66
N GLU A 159 -10.60 -7.59 21.97
CA GLU A 159 -9.32 -8.11 22.48
C GLU A 159 -8.97 -9.50 21.94
N LYS A 160 -9.97 -10.28 21.50
CA LYS A 160 -9.76 -11.60 20.87
C LYS A 160 -9.12 -11.51 19.49
N ASP A 161 -9.22 -10.36 18.83
CA ASP A 161 -8.68 -10.14 17.50
C ASP A 161 -7.24 -9.63 17.53
N ILE A 162 -6.70 -9.30 18.72
CA ILE A 162 -5.33 -8.81 18.90
C ILE A 162 -4.35 -9.84 18.34
N SER A 163 -3.45 -9.38 17.48
CA SER A 163 -2.49 -10.25 16.82
C SER A 163 -1.45 -10.75 17.83
N PRO A 164 -1.04 -12.03 17.76
CA PRO A 164 0.01 -12.57 18.64
C PRO A 164 1.34 -11.83 18.53
N HIS A 165 1.61 -11.28 17.34
CA HIS A 165 2.78 -10.46 17.06
C HIS A 165 2.35 -9.22 16.27
N PHE A 166 2.93 -8.08 16.64
CA PHE A 166 2.78 -6.83 15.91
C PHE A 166 4.15 -6.42 15.39
N TRP A 167 4.37 -6.54 14.08
CA TRP A 167 5.66 -6.30 13.47
C TRP A 167 6.09 -4.83 13.61
N PRO A 168 7.36 -4.56 13.93
CA PRO A 168 7.94 -3.23 13.79
C PRO A 168 8.37 -2.98 12.34
N ASN A 169 8.41 -1.70 11.94
CA ASN A 169 8.95 -1.24 10.65
C ASN A 169 9.69 0.08 10.82
N GLY A 170 10.42 0.53 9.79
CA GLY A 170 11.15 1.79 9.79
C GLY A 170 12.48 1.74 10.55
N THR A 171 13.34 2.71 10.24
CA THR A 171 14.65 2.90 10.87
C THR A 171 14.46 3.47 12.28
N MET A 172 15.19 2.95 13.28
CA MET A 172 15.15 3.50 14.64
C MET A 172 15.85 4.87 14.68
N PRO A 173 15.43 5.80 15.55
CA PRO A 173 16.23 6.98 15.86
C PRO A 173 17.63 6.55 16.33
N ASN A 174 18.64 7.28 15.89
CA ASN A 174 20.05 6.99 16.14
C ASN A 174 20.83 8.24 16.59
N SER A 175 20.12 9.18 17.22
CA SER A 175 20.69 10.45 17.67
C SER A 175 20.93 10.44 19.19
N ALA A 176 22.00 11.12 19.61
CA ALA A 176 22.30 11.30 21.03
C ALA A 176 21.17 12.02 21.80
N GLU A 177 20.43 12.90 21.11
CA GLU A 177 19.24 13.56 21.65
C GLU A 177 18.15 12.54 22.01
N PHE A 178 17.81 11.63 21.09
CA PHE A 178 16.79 10.64 21.34
C PHE A 178 17.24 9.60 22.38
N ASP A 179 18.51 9.21 22.36
CA ASP A 179 19.09 8.31 23.36
C ASP A 179 19.01 8.89 24.78
N ALA A 180 19.25 10.19 24.94
CA ALA A 180 19.09 10.89 26.20
C ALA A 180 17.62 10.88 26.67
N LEU A 181 16.67 11.14 25.77
CA LEU A 181 15.24 11.06 26.08
C LEU A 181 14.84 9.65 26.56
N VAL A 182 15.36 8.59 25.93
CA VAL A 182 15.11 7.21 26.36
C VAL A 182 15.70 6.94 27.75
N ALA A 183 16.93 7.38 28.00
CA ALA A 183 17.63 7.18 29.28
C ALA A 183 16.90 7.87 30.45
N GLU A 184 16.29 9.02 30.19
CA GLU A 184 15.52 9.82 31.16
C GLU A 184 14.02 9.52 31.12
N GLN A 185 13.62 8.35 30.57
CA GLN A 185 12.23 7.89 30.51
C GLN A 185 11.24 8.91 29.91
N PHE A 186 11.75 9.74 28.99
CA PHE A 186 11.02 10.81 28.28
C PHE A 186 10.52 11.95 29.18
N ASP A 187 11.07 12.15 30.38
CA ASP A 187 10.71 13.26 31.28
C ASP A 187 10.92 14.63 30.62
N HIS A 188 11.97 14.74 29.81
CA HIS A 188 12.34 15.95 29.08
C HIS A 188 11.75 16.01 27.66
N TYR A 189 10.95 15.02 27.25
CA TYR A 189 10.28 15.04 25.95
C TYR A 189 9.31 16.23 25.85
N ARG A 190 9.35 16.93 24.71
CA ARG A 190 8.43 18.03 24.39
C ARG A 190 7.89 17.83 22.98
N LEU A 191 6.57 17.66 22.86
CA LEU A 191 5.89 17.70 21.58
C LEU A 191 5.61 19.16 21.21
N ARG A 192 6.29 19.65 20.19
CA ARG A 192 6.07 20.99 19.63
C ARG A 192 4.93 20.92 18.62
N VAL A 193 3.91 21.77 18.79
CA VAL A 193 2.79 21.89 17.86
C VAL A 193 2.68 23.35 17.42
N GLY A 194 2.90 23.61 16.12
CA GLY A 194 3.02 24.96 15.58
C GLY A 194 2.55 25.10 14.12
N GLY A 195 3.09 26.11 13.44
CA GLY A 195 2.68 26.49 12.08
C GLY A 195 1.45 27.39 12.09
N LEU A 196 0.50 27.09 11.20
CA LEU A 196 -0.76 27.82 10.99
C LEU A 196 -1.80 27.52 12.09
N VAL A 197 -1.48 27.86 13.33
CA VAL A 197 -2.31 27.68 14.53
C VAL A 197 -2.45 29.00 15.30
N GLU A 198 -3.59 29.21 15.97
CA GLU A 198 -3.82 30.41 16.79
C GLU A 198 -3.09 30.33 18.14
N ALA A 199 -2.93 29.12 18.69
CA ALA A 199 -2.33 28.87 19.99
C ALA A 199 -1.21 27.81 19.89
N PRO A 200 -0.04 28.16 19.32
CA PRO A 200 1.10 27.24 19.28
C PRO A 200 1.49 26.81 20.69
N ARG A 201 1.82 25.53 20.86
CA ARG A 201 2.04 24.95 22.19
C ARG A 201 3.09 23.85 22.16
N GLU A 202 3.85 23.78 23.25
CA GLU A 202 4.69 22.64 23.56
C GLU A 202 4.04 21.83 24.69
N PHE A 203 3.89 20.53 24.49
CA PHE A 203 3.34 19.62 25.49
C PHE A 203 4.47 18.77 26.06
N SER A 204 4.61 18.74 27.39
CA SER A 204 5.39 17.69 28.04
C SER A 204 4.70 16.34 27.89
N PHE A 205 5.44 15.25 28.12
CA PHE A 205 4.83 13.92 28.10
C PHE A 205 3.74 13.77 29.18
N SER A 206 3.94 14.39 30.36
CA SER A 206 2.92 14.45 31.41
C SER A 206 1.67 15.23 31.00
N ASP A 207 1.82 16.34 30.25
CA ASP A 207 0.67 17.12 29.77
C ASP A 207 -0.19 16.27 28.84
N LEU A 208 0.44 15.54 27.91
CA LEU A 208 -0.27 14.64 27.00
C LEU A 208 -1.03 13.56 27.76
N LYS A 209 -0.41 12.94 28.77
CA LYS A 209 -1.06 11.91 29.60
C LYS A 209 -2.18 12.46 30.50
N ALA A 210 -2.20 13.76 30.76
CA ALA A 210 -3.25 14.42 31.54
C ALA A 210 -4.50 14.77 30.71
N LEU A 211 -4.39 14.77 29.37
CA LEU A 211 -5.53 14.96 28.48
C LEU A 211 -6.46 13.73 28.47
N PRO A 212 -7.73 13.88 28.03
CA PRO A 212 -8.65 12.76 27.92
C PRO A 212 -8.07 11.62 27.05
N LYS A 213 -7.95 10.44 27.65
CA LYS A 213 -7.45 9.25 26.96
C LYS A 213 -8.56 8.60 26.14
N GLN A 214 -8.25 8.23 24.91
CA GLN A 214 -9.03 7.33 24.07
C GLN A 214 -8.32 5.98 23.92
N GLU A 215 -9.09 4.90 23.94
CA GLU A 215 -8.63 3.56 23.59
C GLU A 215 -9.34 3.07 22.33
N GLN A 216 -8.62 2.32 21.48
CA GLN A 216 -9.17 1.70 20.27
C GLN A 216 -8.43 0.40 19.95
N ILE A 217 -9.14 -0.60 19.43
CA ILE A 217 -8.53 -1.83 18.91
C ILE A 217 -8.72 -1.83 17.39
N THR A 218 -7.61 -1.68 16.67
CA THR A 218 -7.61 -1.36 15.24
C THR A 218 -6.57 -2.19 14.49
N THR A 219 -6.83 -2.40 13.20
CA THR A 219 -5.90 -3.09 12.30
C THR A 219 -4.96 -2.08 11.65
N HIS A 220 -3.66 -2.30 11.83
CA HIS A 220 -2.63 -1.62 11.08
C HIS A 220 -2.38 -2.32 9.75
N PHE A 221 -2.33 -1.56 8.66
CA PHE A 221 -2.04 -2.08 7.32
C PHE A 221 -0.70 -1.53 6.83
N CYS A 222 0.30 -2.41 6.71
CA CYS A 222 1.60 -2.03 6.18
C CYS A 222 1.68 -2.25 4.67
N ILE A 223 2.35 -1.33 3.97
CA ILE A 223 2.63 -1.43 2.53
C ILE A 223 3.49 -2.65 2.19
N GLN A 224 4.32 -3.12 3.13
CA GLN A 224 5.15 -4.32 2.99
C GLN A 224 4.35 -5.63 3.03
N GLY A 225 3.02 -5.54 3.13
CA GLY A 225 2.13 -6.67 2.98
C GLY A 225 1.82 -7.42 4.28
N TRP A 226 2.22 -6.94 5.45
CA TRP A 226 1.72 -7.47 6.72
C TRP A 226 0.64 -6.58 7.29
N SER A 227 -0.18 -7.15 8.18
CA SER A 227 -1.18 -6.41 8.94
C SER A 227 -1.21 -6.94 10.36
N GLY A 228 -1.51 -6.07 11.33
CA GLY A 228 -1.50 -6.44 12.74
C GLY A 228 -2.57 -5.69 13.51
N VAL A 229 -3.23 -6.37 14.43
CA VAL A 229 -4.24 -5.80 15.32
C VAL A 229 -3.61 -5.55 16.68
N ALA A 230 -3.78 -4.35 17.20
CA ALA A 230 -3.37 -4.00 18.56
C ALA A 230 -4.38 -3.06 19.22
N LYS A 231 -4.40 -3.07 20.54
CA LYS A 231 -5.10 -2.08 21.35
C LYS A 231 -4.18 -0.87 21.52
N TRP A 232 -4.62 0.31 21.12
CA TRP A 232 -3.89 1.57 21.26
C TRP A 232 -4.56 2.47 22.27
N GLY A 233 -3.76 3.19 23.05
CA GLY A 233 -4.23 4.19 24.02
C GLY A 233 -3.47 5.50 23.85
N GLY A 234 -4.17 6.62 23.84
CA GLY A 234 -3.57 7.92 23.55
C GLY A 234 -4.51 9.11 23.63
N VAL A 235 -4.00 10.29 23.29
CA VAL A 235 -4.81 11.51 23.17
C VAL A 235 -5.44 11.57 21.79
N PRO A 236 -6.76 11.80 21.67
CA PRO A 236 -7.39 12.10 20.38
C PRO A 236 -6.75 13.32 19.71
N MET A 237 -6.47 13.24 18.41
CA MET A 237 -5.95 14.41 17.69
C MET A 237 -6.93 15.59 17.72
N ARG A 238 -8.25 15.33 17.72
CA ARG A 238 -9.28 16.37 17.88
C ARG A 238 -9.09 17.24 19.14
N ASP A 239 -8.65 16.65 20.25
CA ASP A 239 -8.45 17.39 21.50
C ASP A 239 -7.21 18.29 21.39
N ILE A 240 -6.18 17.84 20.67
CA ILE A 240 -5.02 18.67 20.31
C ILE A 240 -5.45 19.83 19.41
N LEU A 241 -6.29 19.57 18.40
CA LEU A 241 -6.81 20.61 17.49
C LEU A 241 -7.64 21.66 18.25
N ASP A 242 -8.44 21.25 19.23
CA ASP A 242 -9.24 22.17 20.05
C ASP A 242 -8.37 23.08 20.92
N ILE A 243 -7.21 22.59 21.36
CA ILE A 243 -6.24 23.37 22.15
C ILE A 243 -5.48 24.36 21.27
N VAL A 244 -4.89 23.89 20.16
CA VAL A 244 -3.98 24.72 19.34
C VAL A 244 -4.72 25.58 18.31
N LYS A 245 -5.95 25.21 17.95
CA LYS A 245 -6.84 25.91 17.01
C LYS A 245 -6.16 26.24 15.67
N PRO A 246 -6.01 25.24 14.77
CA PRO A 246 -5.52 25.51 13.42
C PRO A 246 -6.38 26.57 12.71
N THR A 247 -5.70 27.49 12.03
CA THR A 247 -6.35 28.57 11.27
C THR A 247 -7.09 28.03 10.05
N SER A 248 -7.92 28.85 9.39
CA SER A 248 -8.60 28.47 8.14
C SER A 248 -7.66 28.16 6.99
N GLU A 249 -6.43 28.68 7.01
CA GLU A 249 -5.41 28.43 5.99
C GLU A 249 -4.67 27.11 6.20
N ALA A 250 -4.80 26.48 7.37
CA ALA A 250 -4.19 25.19 7.65
C ALA A 250 -4.91 24.08 6.88
N ARG A 251 -4.25 23.54 5.85
CA ARG A 251 -4.79 22.47 5.00
C ARG A 251 -4.19 21.11 5.34
N TYR A 252 -2.97 21.10 5.85
CA TYR A 252 -2.21 19.88 6.14
C TYR A 252 -1.60 19.91 7.54
N ALA A 253 -1.37 18.73 8.10
CA ALA A 253 -0.59 18.51 9.30
C ALA A 253 0.65 17.67 8.97
N VAL A 254 1.82 18.22 9.25
CA VAL A 254 3.12 17.58 9.04
C VAL A 254 3.58 16.99 10.36
N PHE A 255 3.98 15.72 10.35
CA PHE A 255 4.56 15.04 11.50
C PHE A 255 6.03 14.77 11.23
N TYR A 256 6.89 15.29 12.09
CA TYR A 256 8.34 15.07 12.02
C TYR A 256 8.74 13.97 13.02
N SER A 257 9.66 13.10 12.62
CA SER A 257 10.21 12.05 13.48
C SER A 257 11.59 12.42 14.01
N PHE A 258 11.97 11.84 15.16
CA PHE A 258 13.37 11.74 15.57
C PHE A 258 14.18 10.74 14.76
N ALA A 259 13.53 9.85 14.00
CA ALA A 259 14.20 8.90 13.13
C ALA A 259 14.46 9.47 11.74
N ASP A 260 15.54 8.99 11.13
CA ASP A 260 15.76 9.13 9.70
C ASP A 260 14.97 8.08 8.90
N GLY A 261 14.82 8.31 7.61
CA GLY A 261 14.33 7.29 6.68
C GLY A 261 15.41 6.27 6.28
N GLY A 262 15.01 5.27 5.50
CA GLY A 262 15.86 4.14 5.12
C GLY A 262 17.09 4.49 4.28
N ASP A 263 17.01 5.57 3.50
CA ASP A 263 18.03 6.07 2.58
C ASP A 263 18.67 7.38 3.09
N GLY A 264 18.45 7.71 4.36
CA GLY A 264 18.93 8.93 5.02
C GLY A 264 17.95 10.11 4.94
N GLY A 265 18.22 11.15 5.74
CA GLY A 265 17.33 12.30 5.90
C GLY A 265 16.18 12.04 6.88
N GLY A 266 15.70 13.09 7.53
CA GLY A 266 14.67 12.98 8.57
C GLY A 266 13.36 12.40 8.04
N TYR A 267 12.77 11.45 8.77
CA TYR A 267 11.47 10.90 8.43
C TYR A 267 10.37 11.90 8.80
N TYR A 268 9.50 12.20 7.85
CA TYR A 268 8.33 13.02 8.06
C TYR A 268 7.18 12.53 7.18
N ASP A 269 5.97 12.89 7.55
CA ASP A 269 4.78 12.57 6.77
C ASP A 269 3.74 13.69 6.86
N VAL A 270 2.97 13.87 5.78
CA VAL A 270 1.96 14.92 5.64
C VAL A 270 0.58 14.31 5.50
N HIS A 271 -0.36 14.82 6.29
CA HIS A 271 -1.75 14.40 6.29
C HIS A 271 -2.67 15.57 5.95
N GLU A 272 -3.76 15.31 5.22
CA GLU A 272 -4.84 16.29 5.11
C GLU A 272 -5.43 16.56 6.50
N ILE A 273 -5.71 17.84 6.82
CA ILE A 273 -6.15 18.22 8.17
C ILE A 273 -7.47 17.54 8.58
N HIS A 274 -8.29 17.11 7.62
CA HIS A 274 -9.51 16.36 7.91
C HIS A 274 -9.22 14.99 8.56
N ASN A 275 -8.08 14.34 8.23
CA ASN A 275 -7.67 13.09 8.86
C ASN A 275 -7.36 13.28 10.34
N MET A 276 -6.88 14.47 10.73
CA MET A 276 -6.60 14.79 12.13
C MET A 276 -7.88 14.97 12.95
N ARG A 277 -9.02 15.22 12.29
CA ARG A 277 -10.35 15.30 12.91
C ARG A 277 -11.05 13.95 12.98
N HIS A 278 -10.51 12.92 12.32
CA HIS A 278 -11.13 11.60 12.29
C HIS A 278 -11.14 10.96 13.69
N ARG A 279 -12.23 10.26 14.03
CA ARG A 279 -12.48 9.76 15.39
C ARG A 279 -11.49 8.68 15.85
N LEU A 280 -10.79 8.01 14.92
CA LEU A 280 -9.77 7.01 15.22
C LEU A 280 -8.34 7.55 15.05
N THR A 281 -8.18 8.87 14.91
CA THR A 281 -6.86 9.50 14.86
C THR A 281 -6.42 9.92 16.25
N ILE A 282 -5.37 9.28 16.77
CA ILE A 282 -4.84 9.50 18.12
C ILE A 282 -3.31 9.62 18.12
N LEU A 283 -2.78 10.35 19.09
CA LEU A 283 -1.37 10.30 19.49
C LEU A 283 -1.22 9.21 20.57
N ALA A 284 -0.80 8.02 20.15
CA ALA A 284 -0.71 6.85 21.01
C ALA A 284 0.60 6.83 21.80
N TYR A 285 0.47 6.62 23.11
CA TYR A 285 1.58 6.38 24.05
C TYR A 285 1.43 5.03 24.78
N GLU A 286 0.36 4.29 24.52
CA GLU A 286 0.13 2.93 25.01
C GLU A 286 -0.22 1.96 23.88
N MET A 287 0.21 0.70 24.06
CA MET A 287 -0.05 -0.42 23.18
C MET A 287 -0.30 -1.69 24.02
N ASN A 288 -1.43 -2.36 23.79
CA ASN A 288 -1.83 -3.59 24.46
C ASN A 288 -1.81 -3.50 26.00
N GLY A 289 -2.24 -2.35 26.55
CA GLY A 289 -2.33 -2.12 27.99
C GLY A 289 -1.01 -1.78 28.69
N ALA A 290 0.09 -1.64 27.94
CA ALA A 290 1.38 -1.21 28.42
C ALA A 290 1.82 0.09 27.72
N PRO A 291 2.80 0.83 28.27
CA PRO A 291 3.47 1.89 27.51
C PRO A 291 3.98 1.36 26.17
N VAL A 292 3.82 2.14 25.10
CA VAL A 292 4.36 1.76 23.80
C VAL A 292 5.87 1.57 23.93
N SER A 293 6.42 0.51 23.32
CA SER A 293 7.87 0.29 23.36
C SER A 293 8.60 1.27 22.45
N VAL A 294 9.89 1.51 22.70
CA VAL A 294 10.74 2.33 21.81
C VAL A 294 10.67 1.80 20.38
N LEU A 295 10.72 0.49 20.20
CA LEU A 295 10.60 -0.17 18.89
C LEU A 295 9.29 0.18 18.14
N HIS A 296 8.18 0.35 18.88
CA HIS A 296 6.87 0.68 18.32
C HIS A 296 6.56 2.18 18.26
N GLY A 297 7.50 3.04 18.69
CA GLY A 297 7.42 4.49 18.52
C GLY A 297 7.31 5.31 19.81
N ALA A 298 7.79 4.82 20.96
CA ALA A 298 7.81 5.60 22.20
C ALA A 298 8.60 6.92 22.07
N PRO A 299 8.23 7.99 22.79
CA PRO A 299 7.13 8.04 23.76
C PRO A 299 5.76 8.21 23.10
N LEU A 300 5.74 8.60 21.84
CA LEU A 300 4.53 9.01 21.14
C LEU A 300 4.59 8.66 19.65
N ARG A 301 3.53 8.04 19.16
CA ARG A 301 3.33 7.76 17.74
C ARG A 301 1.97 8.22 17.25
N LEU A 302 1.86 8.47 15.96
CA LEU A 302 0.57 8.68 15.31
C LEU A 302 -0.10 7.33 15.10
N ARG A 303 -1.42 7.33 15.28
CA ARG A 303 -2.36 6.34 14.75
C ARG A 303 -3.39 7.11 13.96
N CYS A 304 -3.46 6.91 12.65
CA CYS A 304 -4.40 7.58 11.75
C CYS A 304 -5.12 6.51 10.93
N GLU A 305 -6.12 5.86 11.53
CA GLU A 305 -6.62 4.55 11.06
C GLU A 305 -7.38 4.56 9.72
N ASN A 306 -7.45 5.72 9.08
CA ASN A 306 -7.92 5.87 7.72
C ASN A 306 -6.80 5.95 6.68
N GLU A 307 -5.53 5.79 7.08
CA GLU A 307 -4.37 5.83 6.19
C GLU A 307 -3.37 4.69 6.43
N LEU A 308 -2.61 4.32 5.40
CA LEU A 308 -1.62 3.25 5.49
C LEU A 308 -0.54 3.49 6.55
N GLY A 309 0.06 2.39 7.00
CA GLY A 309 0.93 2.36 8.17
C GLY A 309 2.20 3.21 8.11
N PHE A 310 2.73 3.49 6.91
CA PHE A 310 3.91 4.34 6.79
C PHE A 310 3.58 5.81 7.08
N LYS A 311 2.36 6.26 6.75
CA LYS A 311 1.85 7.60 7.09
C LYS A 311 1.84 7.83 8.61
N MET A 312 1.71 6.77 9.39
CA MET A 312 1.59 6.84 10.86
C MET A 312 2.95 6.99 11.56
N VAL A 313 3.50 8.20 11.53
CA VAL A 313 4.83 8.56 12.09
C VAL A 313 5.05 8.05 13.51
N LYS A 314 6.23 7.47 13.73
CA LYS A 314 6.72 7.02 15.05
C LYS A 314 7.76 8.00 15.59
N TRP A 315 7.97 7.99 16.91
CA TRP A 315 8.97 8.86 17.56
C TRP A 315 8.74 10.33 17.20
N ILE A 316 7.51 10.80 17.37
CA ILE A 316 7.12 12.14 16.90
C ILE A 316 7.97 13.18 17.64
N ALA A 317 8.62 14.06 16.88
CA ALA A 317 9.38 15.19 17.39
C ALA A 317 8.58 16.50 17.35
N ALA A 318 7.75 16.69 16.33
CA ALA A 318 6.94 17.90 16.16
C ALA A 318 5.74 17.67 15.23
N ILE A 319 4.75 18.54 15.37
CA ILE A 319 3.60 18.68 14.47
C ILE A 319 3.56 20.12 13.96
N GLU A 320 3.42 20.30 12.66
CA GLU A 320 3.32 21.62 12.03
C GLU A 320 2.11 21.68 11.10
N PHE A 321 1.26 22.68 11.28
CA PHE A 321 0.13 22.91 10.38
C PHE A 321 0.55 23.85 9.24
N VAL A 322 0.34 23.44 8.00
CA VAL A 322 0.80 24.17 6.80
C VAL A 322 -0.32 24.31 5.77
N HIS A 323 -0.20 25.32 4.91
CA HIS A 323 -1.12 25.52 3.78
C HIS A 323 -0.79 24.58 2.61
N ASP A 324 0.50 24.33 2.38
CA ASP A 324 1.04 23.45 1.35
C ASP A 324 2.32 22.80 1.87
N PHE A 325 2.74 21.69 1.26
CA PHE A 325 3.96 20.94 1.59
C PHE A 325 4.95 20.90 0.42
N ALA A 326 4.70 21.62 -0.68
CA ALA A 326 5.58 21.65 -1.85
C ALA A 326 7.04 22.04 -1.54
N ASP A 327 7.26 22.84 -0.49
CA ASP A 327 8.58 23.27 -0.04
C ASP A 327 9.22 22.31 0.98
N LEU A 328 8.52 21.25 1.39
CA LEU A 328 9.01 20.25 2.35
C LEU A 328 9.60 19.06 1.61
N GLY A 329 10.85 18.70 1.93
CA GLY A 329 11.54 17.58 1.29
C GLY A 329 11.61 17.74 -0.23
N ALA A 330 11.13 16.75 -0.98
CA ALA A 330 10.97 16.82 -2.43
C ALA A 330 9.57 17.31 -2.88
N GLY A 331 8.76 17.81 -1.95
CA GLY A 331 7.44 18.37 -2.20
C GLY A 331 6.37 17.34 -2.53
N GLN A 332 6.50 16.09 -2.05
CA GLN A 332 5.60 14.99 -2.41
C GLN A 332 4.74 14.48 -1.26
N GLY A 333 4.86 15.07 -0.07
CA GLY A 333 3.93 14.81 1.06
C GLY A 333 4.40 13.78 2.07
N GLY A 334 5.71 13.46 2.09
CA GLY A 334 6.31 12.58 3.10
C GLY A 334 7.57 11.88 2.59
N TYR A 335 8.28 11.24 3.50
CA TYR A 335 9.54 10.56 3.19
C TYR A 335 9.38 9.49 2.10
N ASN A 336 8.36 8.64 2.24
CA ASN A 336 8.08 7.54 1.33
C ASN A 336 7.58 8.04 -0.04
N GLU A 337 6.85 9.14 -0.07
CA GLU A 337 6.41 9.79 -1.31
C GLU A 337 7.57 10.44 -2.07
N ASP A 338 8.53 11.00 -1.33
CA ASP A 338 9.73 11.64 -1.88
C ASP A 338 10.70 10.60 -2.48
N HIS A 339 10.95 9.50 -1.78
CA HIS A 339 12.02 8.55 -2.12
C HIS A 339 11.51 7.28 -2.82
N GLU A 340 10.32 6.80 -2.46
CA GLU A 340 9.76 5.53 -2.97
C GLU A 340 8.61 5.75 -3.97
N PHE A 341 8.31 7.01 -4.34
CA PHE A 341 7.30 7.37 -5.34
C PHE A 341 5.88 6.90 -5.00
N TYR A 342 5.55 6.81 -3.71
CA TYR A 342 4.16 6.67 -3.28
C TYR A 342 3.38 7.97 -3.48
N GLY A 343 2.07 7.86 -3.65
CA GLY A 343 1.18 9.02 -3.66
C GLY A 343 0.92 9.53 -2.25
N TYR A 344 0.71 10.84 -2.09
CA TYR A 344 0.47 11.45 -0.78
C TYR A 344 -0.85 11.05 -0.12
N ARG A 345 -1.85 10.65 -0.92
CA ARG A 345 -3.11 10.07 -0.44
C ARG A 345 -2.98 8.57 -0.35
N MET A 346 -3.06 8.01 0.84
CA MET A 346 -2.97 6.56 1.05
C MET A 346 -4.07 6.05 1.98
N PRO A 347 -5.34 6.14 1.54
CA PRO A 347 -6.49 5.70 2.32
C PRO A 347 -6.46 4.19 2.60
N ILE A 348 -7.13 3.78 3.67
CA ILE A 348 -7.39 2.38 4.02
C ILE A 348 -8.73 1.91 3.51
#